data_AF-A0A1B9AZ17-F1
#
_entry.id   AF-A0A1B9AZ17-F1
#
_cell.length_a   1.000
_cell.length_b   1.000
_cell.length_c   1.000
_cell.angle_alpha   90.00
_cell.angle_beta   90.00
_cell.angle_gamma   90.00
#
_symmetry.space_group_name_H-M   'P 1'
#
loop_
_entity.id
_entity.type
_entity.pdbx_description
1 polymer ?
#
loop_
_entity_poly.entity_id
_entity_poly.type
_entity_poly.pdbx_seq_one_letter_code
_entity_poly.pdbx_strand_id
1 'polypeptide(L)'
;MNRKIVNSQEHQEQIFTTKRTTIYLPEHLLLHKPIKEINKAFAHTHTIIQQLKDRKSFLHLYRHFYSLLFSQHKLKGFQINVMAENRANLYKIKQLTGWSQSQVTLICFAEKIKDII
;
A
#
# COMPACT_ATOMS: atom_id res chain seq x y z
N MET A 1 24.92 1.72 21.21
CA MET A 1 23.68 1.46 20.44
C MET A 1 23.57 -0.05 20.20
N ASN A 2 22.74 -0.76 20.95
CA ASN A 2 22.52 -2.20 20.76
C ASN A 2 21.59 -2.40 19.56
N ARG A 3 22.15 -2.88 18.44
CA ARG A 3 21.38 -3.25 17.26
C ARG A 3 20.70 -4.59 17.58
N LYS A 4 19.38 -4.59 17.80
CA LYS A 4 18.62 -5.84 17.95
C LYS A 4 18.76 -6.64 16.65
N ILE A 5 19.33 -7.84 16.75
CA ILE A 5 19.37 -8.81 15.66
C ILE A 5 17.92 -9.27 15.49
N VAL A 6 17.27 -8.81 14.43
CA VAL A 6 15.88 -9.19 14.13
C VAL A 6 15.94 -10.56 13.46
N ASN A 7 15.35 -11.56 14.10
CA ASN A 7 15.28 -12.90 13.58
C ASN A 7 14.28 -12.95 12.41
N SER A 8 14.72 -13.39 11.23
CA SER A 8 13.92 -13.35 10.00
C SER A 8 12.61 -14.15 10.09
N GLN A 9 12.56 -15.16 10.96
CA GLN A 9 11.38 -16.01 11.18
C GLN A 9 10.24 -15.26 11.91
N GLU A 10 10.55 -14.46 12.94
CA GLU A 10 9.56 -13.65 13.67
C GLU A 10 8.91 -12.59 12.77
N HIS A 11 9.68 -12.08 11.78
CA HIS A 11 9.19 -11.09 10.84
C HIS A 11 8.12 -11.66 9.88
N GLN A 12 8.22 -12.95 9.54
CA GLN A 12 7.26 -13.64 8.67
C GLN A 12 5.95 -13.92 9.41
N GLU A 13 6.00 -14.40 10.65
CA GLU A 13 4.80 -14.66 11.47
C GLU A 13 3.99 -13.39 11.77
N GLN A 14 4.67 -12.27 12.01
CA GLN A 14 4.01 -10.98 12.24
C GLN A 14 3.28 -10.41 11.02
N ILE A 15 3.57 -10.89 9.80
CA ILE A 15 2.87 -10.45 8.58
C ILE A 15 1.47 -11.07 8.50
N PHE A 16 1.27 -12.26 9.09
CA PHE A 16 0.02 -13.00 9.06
C PHE A 16 -0.97 -12.64 10.18
N THR A 17 -0.72 -11.57 10.93
CA THR A 17 -1.63 -11.08 11.97
C THR A 17 -2.22 -9.73 11.58
N THR A 18 -3.44 -9.44 12.03
CA THR A 18 -4.01 -8.09 11.89
C THR A 18 -3.24 -7.10 12.75
N LYS A 19 -2.89 -5.93 12.21
CA LYS A 19 -2.17 -4.89 12.97
C LYS A 19 -2.68 -3.50 12.65
N ARG A 20 -2.72 -2.66 13.69
CA ARG A 20 -3.00 -1.24 13.57
C ARG A 20 -1.83 -0.52 12.93
N THR A 21 -2.11 0.27 11.90
CA THR A 21 -1.13 1.13 11.22
C THR A 21 -1.74 2.50 10.96
N THR A 22 -0.89 3.47 10.62
CA THR A 22 -1.33 4.78 10.14
C THR A 22 -1.01 4.86 8.66
N ILE A 23 -2.03 5.14 7.86
CA ILE A 23 -1.91 5.36 6.43
C ILE A 23 -2.07 6.86 6.16
N TYR A 24 -1.09 7.48 5.51
CA TYR A 24 -1.12 8.89 5.15
C TYR A 24 -1.62 9.03 3.72
N LEU A 25 -2.74 9.72 3.52
CA LEU A 25 -3.32 9.95 2.20
C LEU A 25 -3.55 11.44 1.97
N PRO A 26 -3.62 11.91 0.72
CA PRO A 26 -3.92 13.30 0.43
C PRO A 26 -5.23 13.76 1.08
N GLU A 27 -5.24 14.96 1.66
CA GLU A 27 -6.40 15.54 2.36
C GLU A 27 -7.66 15.66 1.47
N HIS A 28 -7.46 15.81 0.15
CA HIS A 28 -8.56 15.89 -0.81
C HIS A 28 -9.27 14.54 -1.06
N LEU A 29 -8.71 13.42 -0.57
CA LEU A 29 -9.37 12.13 -0.62
C LEU A 29 -10.44 12.07 0.50
N LEU A 30 -11.69 12.31 0.12
CA LEU A 30 -12.83 12.34 1.04
C LEU A 30 -13.25 10.92 1.44
N LEU A 31 -12.69 10.42 2.54
CA LEU A 31 -13.06 9.13 3.14
C LEU A 31 -14.08 9.33 4.27
N HIS A 32 -15.27 8.73 4.12
CA HIS A 32 -16.34 8.78 5.13
C HIS A 32 -16.21 7.68 6.18
N LYS A 33 -15.73 6.50 5.76
CA LYS A 33 -15.47 5.33 6.59
C LYS A 33 -14.05 4.83 6.30
N PRO A 34 -13.01 5.56 6.74
CA PRO A 34 -11.62 5.32 6.32
C PRO A 34 -11.15 3.87 6.49
N ILE A 35 -11.49 3.23 7.62
CA ILE A 35 -11.11 1.83 7.88
C ILE A 35 -11.69 0.90 6.80
N LYS A 36 -12.98 1.03 6.50
CA LYS A 36 -13.68 0.18 5.53
C LYS A 36 -13.19 0.46 4.11
N GLU A 37 -13.05 1.73 3.77
CA GLU A 37 -12.68 2.16 2.42
C GLU A 37 -11.24 1.81 2.08
N ILE A 38 -10.28 2.05 3.00
CA ILE A 38 -8.88 1.69 2.78
C ILE A 38 -8.72 0.18 2.69
N ASN A 39 -9.36 -0.60 3.57
CA ASN A 39 -9.30 -2.06 3.46
C ASN A 39 -9.94 -2.58 2.17
N LYS A 40 -11.02 -1.95 1.69
CA LYS A 40 -11.61 -2.29 0.39
C LYS A 40 -10.64 -1.99 -0.76
N ALA A 41 -9.93 -0.86 -0.72
CA ALA A 41 -8.95 -0.52 -1.75
C ALA A 41 -7.82 -1.56 -1.85
N PHE A 42 -7.47 -2.24 -0.75
CA PHE A 42 -6.46 -3.29 -0.78
C PHE A 42 -6.82 -4.51 -1.64
N ALA A 43 -8.07 -4.68 -2.07
CA ALA A 43 -8.43 -5.69 -3.06
C ALA A 43 -7.59 -5.56 -4.36
N HIS A 44 -7.22 -4.33 -4.74
CA HIS A 44 -6.40 -4.05 -5.93
C HIS A 44 -4.91 -4.43 -5.78
N THR A 45 -4.45 -4.76 -4.57
CA THR A 45 -3.05 -5.15 -4.35
C THR A 45 -2.65 -6.39 -5.14
N HIS A 46 -3.58 -7.32 -5.38
CA HIS A 46 -3.35 -8.50 -6.22
C HIS A 46 -3.03 -8.12 -7.67
N THR A 47 -3.81 -7.22 -8.26
CA THR A 47 -3.61 -6.70 -9.63
C THR A 47 -2.27 -5.98 -9.74
N ILE A 48 -1.93 -5.15 -8.74
CA ILE A 48 -0.63 -4.48 -8.66
C ILE A 48 0.49 -5.53 -8.66
N ILE A 49 0.43 -6.54 -7.78
CA ILE A 49 1.43 -7.60 -7.70
C ILE A 49 1.62 -8.33 -9.04
N GLN A 50 0.54 -8.56 -9.80
CA GLN A 50 0.64 -9.17 -11.13
C GLN A 50 1.41 -8.28 -12.11
N GLN A 51 1.14 -6.97 -12.13
CA GLN A 51 1.84 -6.00 -12.97
C GLN A 51 3.32 -5.80 -12.59
N LEU A 52 3.69 -6.12 -11.35
CA LEU A 52 5.08 -6.06 -10.87
C LEU A 52 5.95 -7.26 -11.31
N LYS A 53 5.37 -8.33 -11.88
CA LYS A 53 6.12 -9.54 -12.26
C LYS A 53 7.03 -9.36 -13.47
N ASP A 54 6.64 -8.49 -14.40
CA ASP A 54 7.37 -8.22 -15.63
C ASP A 54 7.98 -6.82 -15.60
N ARG A 55 9.20 -6.68 -16.14
CA ARG A 55 9.94 -5.41 -16.13
C ARG A 55 9.23 -4.32 -16.92
N LYS A 56 8.63 -4.65 -18.07
CA LYS A 56 7.96 -3.67 -18.93
C LYS A 56 6.68 -3.17 -18.25
N SER A 57 5.91 -4.08 -17.68
CA SER A 57 4.70 -3.79 -16.89
C SER A 57 5.01 -2.95 -15.66
N PHE A 58 6.06 -3.30 -14.91
CA PHE A 58 6.54 -2.52 -13.77
C PHE A 58 6.93 -1.09 -14.18
N LEU A 59 7.72 -0.94 -15.24
CA LEU A 59 8.15 0.39 -15.69
C LEU A 59 6.96 1.24 -16.14
N HIS A 60 5.98 0.63 -16.81
CA HIS A 60 4.75 1.30 -17.19
C HIS A 60 3.97 1.77 -15.95
N LEU A 61 3.78 0.89 -14.97
CA LEU A 61 3.11 1.20 -13.71
C LEU A 61 3.81 2.34 -12.95
N TYR A 62 5.13 2.25 -12.85
CA TYR A 62 5.94 3.27 -12.18
C TYR A 62 5.78 4.63 -12.85
N ARG A 63 5.91 4.71 -14.18
CA ARG A 63 5.74 5.96 -14.94
C ARG A 63 4.33 6.51 -14.80
N HIS A 64 3.33 5.63 -14.84
CA HIS A 64 1.94 6.03 -14.71
C HIS A 64 1.64 6.68 -13.35
N PHE A 65 2.22 6.14 -12.27
CA PHE A 65 1.98 6.64 -10.91
C PHE A 65 3.05 7.60 -10.38
N TYR A 66 4.11 7.89 -11.14
CA TYR A 66 5.22 8.72 -10.68
C TYR A 66 4.75 10.09 -10.18
N SER A 67 3.93 10.79 -10.97
CA SER A 67 3.41 12.11 -10.58
C SER A 67 2.56 12.04 -9.31
N LEU A 68 1.74 11.01 -9.16
CA LEU A 68 0.88 10.80 -7.99
C LEU A 68 1.68 10.46 -6.72
N LEU A 69 2.74 9.67 -6.85
CA LEU A 69 3.54 9.20 -5.72
C LEU A 69 4.48 10.26 -5.15
N PHE A 70 4.93 11.19 -6.00
CA PHE A 70 5.95 12.19 -5.66
C PHE A 70 5.42 13.62 -5.70
N SER A 71 4.11 13.82 -5.93
CA SER A 71 3.48 15.11 -5.78
C SER A 71 3.48 15.56 -4.32
N GLN A 72 3.70 16.86 -4.14
CA GLN A 72 3.59 17.48 -2.82
C GLN A 72 2.12 17.75 -2.51
N HIS A 73 1.53 16.91 -1.67
CA HIS A 73 0.18 17.10 -1.15
C HIS A 73 0.21 17.21 0.36
N LYS A 74 -0.74 17.96 0.93
CA LYS A 74 -1.04 17.86 2.35
C LYS A 74 -1.58 16.47 2.64
N LEU A 75 -0.99 15.79 3.61
CA LEU A 75 -1.32 14.42 3.96
C LEU A 75 -2.07 14.38 5.28
N LYS A 76 -3.14 13.58 5.31
CA LYS A 76 -3.91 13.24 6.51
C LYS A 76 -3.65 11.80 6.92
N GLY A 77 -3.35 11.59 8.20
CA GLY A 77 -3.15 10.27 8.77
C GLY A 77 -4.48 9.59 9.12
N PHE A 78 -4.66 8.36 8.66
CA PHE A 78 -5.80 7.51 8.97
C PHE A 78 -5.32 6.25 9.70
N GLN A 79 -5.77 6.07 10.94
CA GLN A 79 -5.45 4.87 11.71
C GLN A 79 -6.42 3.75 11.33
N ILE A 80 -5.88 2.62 10.90
CA ILE A 80 -6.66 1.46 10.45
C ILE A 80 -6.08 0.17 10.99
N ASN A 81 -6.94 -0.83 11.15
CA ASN A 81 -6.51 -2.21 11.30
C ASN A 81 -6.41 -2.83 9.90
N VAL A 82 -5.21 -3.30 9.54
CA VAL A 82 -4.98 -3.97 8.25
C VAL A 82 -5.02 -5.47 8.48
N MET A 83 -5.90 -6.14 7.75
CA MET A 83 -6.04 -7.61 7.80
C MET A 83 -4.75 -8.30 7.36
N ALA A 84 -4.48 -9.48 7.92
CA ALA A 84 -3.29 -10.28 7.65
C ALA A 84 -2.96 -10.44 6.16
N GLU A 85 -3.95 -10.81 5.34
CA GLU A 85 -3.79 -10.97 3.89
C GLU A 85 -3.34 -9.67 3.20
N ASN A 86 -4.02 -8.57 3.51
CA ASN A 86 -3.65 -7.24 3.00
C ASN A 86 -2.24 -6.85 3.44
N ARG A 87 -1.84 -7.18 4.67
CA ARG A 87 -0.47 -6.93 5.15
C ARG A 87 0.57 -7.74 4.37
N ALA A 88 0.29 -9.01 4.06
CA ALA A 88 1.16 -9.84 3.24
C ALA A 88 1.35 -9.23 1.84
N ASN A 89 0.26 -8.79 1.21
CA ASN A 89 0.32 -8.15 -0.10
C ASN A 89 1.07 -6.82 -0.07
N LEU A 90 0.79 -5.96 0.91
CA LEU A 90 1.51 -4.69 1.09
C LEU A 90 3.00 -4.91 1.34
N TYR A 91 3.35 -5.92 2.14
CA TYR A 91 4.74 -6.29 2.38
C TYR A 91 5.42 -6.75 1.10
N LYS A 92 4.77 -7.62 0.33
CA LYS A 92 5.28 -8.11 -0.95
C LYS A 92 5.51 -6.97 -1.94
N ILE A 93 4.55 -6.06 -2.09
CA ILE A 93 4.70 -4.88 -2.95
C ILE A 93 5.89 -4.04 -2.49
N LYS A 94 6.01 -3.77 -1.18
CA LYS A 94 7.16 -3.04 -0.64
C LYS A 94 8.50 -3.71 -0.96
N GLN A 95 8.59 -5.04 -0.87
CA GLN A 95 9.82 -5.77 -1.22
C GLN A 95 10.16 -5.64 -2.71
N LEU A 96 9.15 -5.59 -3.57
CA LEU A 96 9.33 -5.49 -5.03
C LEU A 96 9.64 -4.05 -5.49
N THR A 97 9.10 -3.03 -4.84
CA THR A 97 9.13 -1.64 -5.35
C THR A 97 9.79 -0.62 -4.43
N GLY A 98 9.97 -0.96 -3.14
CA GLY A 98 10.37 0.00 -2.11
C GLY A 98 9.27 0.96 -1.65
N TRP A 99 8.05 0.89 -2.22
CA TRP A 99 6.97 1.80 -1.87
C TRP A 99 6.48 1.60 -0.43
N SER A 100 6.17 2.71 0.24
CA SER A 100 5.56 2.70 1.56
C SER A 100 4.11 2.20 1.50
N GLN A 101 3.57 1.73 2.63
CA GLN A 101 2.15 1.33 2.69
C GLN A 101 1.21 2.46 2.25
N SER A 102 1.54 3.71 2.61
CA SER A 102 0.75 4.89 2.23
C SER A 102 0.74 5.12 0.71
N GLN A 103 1.90 4.96 0.06
CA GLN A 103 2.02 5.04 -1.40
C GLN A 103 1.25 3.91 -2.09
N VAL A 104 1.35 2.68 -1.59
CA VAL A 104 0.59 1.55 -2.15
C VAL A 104 -0.92 1.77 -1.97
N THR A 105 -1.37 2.25 -0.80
CA THR A 105 -2.78 2.60 -0.60
C THR A 105 -3.24 3.67 -1.59
N LEU A 106 -2.43 4.70 -1.83
CA LEU A 106 -2.76 5.76 -2.79
C LEU A 106 -2.93 5.19 -4.22
N ILE A 107 -2.04 4.30 -4.65
CA ILE A 107 -2.16 3.59 -5.93
C ILE A 107 -3.45 2.76 -5.97
N CYS A 108 -3.77 2.03 -4.90
CA CYS A 108 -5.01 1.25 -4.83
C CYS A 108 -6.28 2.13 -5.00
N PHE A 109 -6.26 3.35 -4.47
CA PHE A 109 -7.36 4.30 -4.70
C PHE A 109 -7.41 4.83 -6.12
N ALA A 110 -6.25 5.05 -6.75
CA ALA A 110 -6.20 5.52 -8.14
C ALA A 110 -6.64 4.45 -9.14
N GLU A 111 -6.35 3.17 -8.90
CA GLU A 111 -6.85 2.06 -9.73
C GLU A 111 -8.38 1.92 -9.60
N LYS A 112 -8.95 2.08 -8.40
CA LYS A 112 -10.41 2.09 -8.20
C LYS A 112 -11.13 3.17 -9.04
N ILE A 113 -10.49 4.31 -9.29
CA ILE A 113 -11.08 5.40 -10.07
C ILE A 113 -11.23 5.00 -11.55
N LYS A 114 -10.38 4.10 -12.07
CA LYS A 114 -10.48 3.61 -13.46
C LYS A 114 -11.66 2.66 -13.68
N ASP A 115 -12.09 1.93 -12.65
CA ASP A 115 -13.25 1.03 -12.74
C ASP A 115 -14.61 1.77 -12.74
N ILE A 116 -14.60 3.11 -12.66
CA ILE A 116 -15.80 3.97 -12.56
C ILE A 116 -16.00 4.83 -13.83
N ILE A 117 -15.13 4.71 -14.83
CA ILE A 117 -15.23 5.39 -16.13
C ILE A 117 -15.36 4.33 -17.23
#